data_AF-A0A7X6YGD8-F1
#
_entry.id   AF-A0A7X6YGD8-F1
#
_cell.length_a   1.000
_cell.length_b   1.000
_cell.length_c   1.000
_cell.angle_alpha   90.00
_cell.angle_beta   90.00
_cell.angle_gamma   90.00
#
_symmetry.space_group_name_H-M   'P 1'
#
loop_
_entity.id
_entity.type
_entity.pdbx_description
1 polymer ?
#
loop_
_entity_poly.entity_id
_entity_poly.type
_entity_poly.pdbx_seq_one_letter_code
_entity_poly.pdbx_strand_id
1 'polypeptide(L)'
;LAATLTQTGEAEGTKVFYIDGQPYFSETYATKAPANDHPAVIGGFSASNGNLGGLVAEVLVYNRVLNEDDLNNAGWYLQQKYGMDGLFEYRAPRGTMIQVR
;
A
#
# COMPACT_ATOMS: atom_id res chain seq x y z
N LEU A 1 5.80 -17.87 -2.44
CA LEU A 1 5.68 -17.54 -1.00
C LEU A 1 4.19 -17.50 -0.67
N ALA A 2 3.72 -18.28 0.28
CA ALA A 2 2.32 -18.27 0.72
C ALA A 2 2.27 -17.85 2.19
N ALA A 3 1.43 -16.86 2.51
CA ALA A 3 1.23 -16.36 3.87
C ALA A 3 -0.27 -16.31 4.18
N THR A 4 -0.63 -16.51 5.45
CA THR A 4 -2.00 -16.34 5.94
C THR A 4 -2.14 -14.92 6.46
N LEU A 5 -3.04 -14.15 5.86
CA LEU A 5 -3.39 -12.80 6.32
C LEU A 5 -4.77 -12.84 7.01
N THR A 6 -4.82 -12.42 8.28
CA THR A 6 -6.10 -12.21 8.97
C THR A 6 -6.69 -10.86 8.57
N GLN A 7 -7.93 -10.84 8.09
CA GLN A 7 -8.55 -9.62 7.57
C GLN A 7 -9.09 -8.74 8.71
N THR A 8 -8.28 -7.82 9.24
CA THR A 8 -8.64 -6.96 10.40
C THR A 8 -9.17 -5.56 10.04
N GLY A 9 -9.36 -5.24 8.76
CA GLY A 9 -9.76 -3.88 8.31
C GLY A 9 -11.22 -3.50 8.56
N GLU A 10 -11.53 -2.22 8.31
CA GLU A 10 -12.85 -1.58 8.46
C GLU A 10 -13.96 -2.27 7.65
N ALA A 11 -15.20 -2.20 8.14
CA ALA A 11 -16.38 -2.80 7.49
C ALA A 11 -16.90 -1.97 6.30
N GLU A 12 -16.61 -0.67 6.30
CA GLU A 12 -16.96 0.32 5.28
C GLU A 12 -15.84 1.37 5.15
N GLY A 13 -15.86 2.17 4.08
CA GLY A 13 -14.90 3.27 3.89
C GLY A 13 -14.67 3.64 2.43
N THR A 14 -13.52 4.25 2.14
CA THR A 14 -13.11 4.61 0.77
C THR A 14 -11.87 3.84 0.36
N LYS A 15 -11.90 3.24 -0.82
CA LYS A 15 -10.72 2.65 -1.48
C LYS A 15 -10.16 3.68 -2.44
N VAL A 16 -8.85 3.89 -2.39
CA VAL A 16 -8.17 4.76 -3.34
C VAL A 16 -7.01 4.00 -3.95
N PHE A 17 -6.94 4.02 -5.28
CA PHE A 17 -5.83 3.48 -6.05
C PHE A 17 -4.97 4.62 -6.56
N TYR A 18 -3.67 4.54 -6.29
CA TYR A 18 -2.70 5.54 -6.72
C TYR A 18 -1.74 4.94 -7.75
N ILE A 19 -1.41 5.71 -8.78
CA ILE A 19 -0.33 5.43 -9.74
C ILE A 19 0.59 6.64 -9.70
N ASP A 20 1.88 6.40 -9.47
CA ASP A 20 2.91 7.46 -9.39
C ASP A 20 2.52 8.62 -8.43
N GLY A 21 1.87 8.26 -7.32
CA GLY A 21 1.41 9.21 -6.31
C GLY A 21 0.12 9.96 -6.64
N GLN A 22 -0.42 9.80 -7.84
CA GLN A 22 -1.67 10.43 -8.26
C GLN A 22 -2.86 9.49 -8.07
N PRO A 23 -4.00 9.96 -7.55
CA PRO A 23 -5.19 9.13 -7.43
C PRO A 23 -5.74 8.81 -8.83
N TYR A 24 -5.83 7.52 -9.14
CA TYR A 24 -6.38 7.01 -10.40
C TYR A 24 -7.85 6.60 -10.23
N PHE A 25 -8.20 6.02 -9.09
CA PHE A 25 -9.55 5.58 -8.78
C PHE A 25 -9.86 5.79 -7.30
N SER A 26 -11.09 6.18 -7.00
CA SER A 26 -11.60 6.35 -5.63
C SER A 26 -13.05 5.94 -5.55
N GLU A 27 -13.39 5.03 -4.64
CA GLU A 27 -14.75 4.51 -4.48
C GLU A 27 -15.07 4.21 -3.02
N THR A 28 -16.30 4.51 -2.61
CA THR A 28 -16.84 4.13 -1.30
C THR A 28 -17.37 2.70 -1.32
N TYR A 29 -17.11 1.94 -0.25
CA TYR A 29 -17.70 0.62 -0.03
C TYR A 29 -18.45 0.60 1.30
N ALA A 30 -19.63 -0.01 1.30
CA ALA A 30 -20.47 -0.17 2.49
C ALA A 30 -20.36 -1.58 3.11
N THR A 31 -19.77 -2.52 2.39
CA THR A 31 -19.62 -3.91 2.84
C THR A 31 -18.22 -4.41 2.55
N LYS A 32 -17.52 -4.84 3.59
CA LYS A 32 -16.23 -5.53 3.50
C LYS A 32 -16.38 -6.86 2.77
N ALA A 33 -15.41 -7.17 1.91
CA ALA A 33 -15.36 -8.46 1.22
C ALA A 33 -15.26 -9.60 2.24
N PRO A 34 -15.97 -10.73 2.05
CA PRO A 34 -15.92 -11.85 2.96
C PRO A 34 -14.51 -12.45 3.03
N ALA A 35 -14.11 -12.86 4.23
CA ALA A 35 -12.89 -13.64 4.42
C ALA A 35 -13.01 -14.99 3.69
N ASN A 36 -11.89 -15.47 3.16
CA ASN A 36 -11.77 -16.80 2.57
C ASN A 36 -10.46 -17.45 3.05
N ASP A 37 -10.30 -18.74 2.74
CA ASP A 37 -9.15 -19.56 3.10
C ASP A 37 -8.10 -19.66 1.98
N HIS A 38 -8.25 -18.88 0.91
CA HIS A 38 -7.24 -18.85 -0.16
C HIS A 38 -5.96 -18.15 0.33
N PRO A 39 -4.79 -18.63 -0.12
CA PRO A 39 -3.53 -17.98 0.23
C PRO A 39 -3.45 -16.59 -0.40
N ALA A 40 -2.82 -15.65 0.31
CA ALA A 40 -2.41 -14.40 -0.31
C ALA A 40 -1.30 -14.68 -1.34
N VAL A 41 -1.51 -14.24 -2.58
CA VAL A 41 -0.55 -14.40 -3.68
C VAL A 41 -0.11 -13.04 -4.20
N ILE A 42 1.17 -12.95 -4.60
CA ILE A 42 1.75 -11.77 -5.24
C ILE A 42 2.10 -12.16 -6.68
N GLY A 43 1.78 -11.29 -7.64
CA GLY A 43 2.06 -11.53 -9.06
C GLY A 43 1.07 -12.48 -9.73
N GLY A 44 -0.17 -12.58 -9.24
CA GLY A 44 -1.24 -13.34 -9.88
C GLY A 44 -2.57 -13.21 -9.15
N PHE A 45 -3.66 -13.66 -9.79
CA PHE A 45 -4.97 -13.81 -9.14
C PHE A 45 -5.01 -15.09 -8.28
N SER A 46 -4.33 -16.14 -8.75
CA SER A 46 -4.13 -17.39 -8.02
C SER A 46 -2.74 -17.94 -8.31
N ALA A 47 -2.40 -19.09 -7.71
CA ALA A 47 -1.16 -19.79 -8.00
C ALA A 47 -1.02 -20.24 -9.48
N SER A 48 -2.13 -20.33 -10.22
CA SER A 48 -2.17 -20.91 -11.57
C SER A 48 -2.83 -20.02 -12.63
N ASN A 49 -3.28 -18.82 -12.28
CA ASN A 49 -4.01 -17.96 -13.22
C ASN A 49 -3.70 -16.46 -13.02
N GLY A 50 -3.72 -15.73 -14.13
CA GLY A 50 -3.51 -14.28 -14.18
C GLY A 50 -2.11 -13.85 -13.74
N ASN A 51 -1.10 -14.68 -13.98
CA ASN A 51 0.26 -14.42 -13.50
C ASN A 51 0.89 -13.21 -14.18
N LEU A 52 1.58 -12.39 -13.39
CA LEU A 52 2.32 -11.22 -13.84
C LEU A 52 3.49 -11.66 -14.74
N GLY A 53 3.53 -11.12 -15.96
CA GLY A 53 4.67 -11.26 -16.89
C GLY A 53 5.77 -10.23 -16.62
N GLY A 54 6.24 -10.11 -15.39
CA GLY A 54 7.15 -9.03 -14.96
C GLY A 54 7.73 -9.24 -13.57
N LEU A 55 8.43 -8.22 -13.08
CA LEU A 55 9.10 -8.24 -11.77
C LEU A 55 8.40 -7.31 -10.78
N VAL A 56 8.28 -7.77 -9.54
CA VAL A 56 7.88 -6.95 -8.40
C VAL A 56 9.13 -6.71 -7.55
N ALA A 57 9.57 -5.46 -7.45
CA ALA A 57 10.78 -5.12 -6.71
C ALA A 57 10.55 -5.13 -5.19
N GLU A 58 9.41 -4.60 -4.72
CA GLU A 58 9.07 -4.49 -3.31
C GLU A 58 7.56 -4.36 -3.10
N VAL A 59 7.07 -4.87 -1.97
CA VAL A 59 5.68 -4.74 -1.51
C VAL A 59 5.70 -4.29 -0.06
N LEU A 60 5.07 -3.15 0.24
CA LEU A 60 4.91 -2.62 1.58
C LEU A 60 3.45 -2.79 2.02
N VAL A 61 3.22 -3.39 3.19
CA VAL A 61 1.88 -3.64 3.74
C VAL A 61 1.74 -2.96 5.09
N TYR A 62 0.68 -2.18 5.27
CA TYR A 62 0.40 -1.44 6.50
C TYR A 62 -0.90 -1.92 7.12
N ASN A 63 -0.94 -1.98 8.45
CA ASN A 63 -2.13 -2.34 9.24
C ASN A 63 -3.02 -1.12 9.58
N ARG A 64 -2.82 -0.01 8.87
CA ARG A 64 -3.54 1.25 9.05
C ARG A 64 -3.73 1.94 7.70
N VAL A 65 -4.71 2.83 7.63
CA VAL A 65 -4.84 3.76 6.50
C VAL A 65 -3.67 4.75 6.55
N LEU A 66 -3.06 4.96 5.39
CA LEU A 66 -2.02 5.98 5.21
C LEU A 66 -2.67 7.31 4.85
N ASN A 67 -2.23 8.38 5.50
CA ASN A 67 -2.59 9.74 5.09
C ASN A 67 -1.69 10.22 3.93
N GLU A 68 -1.91 11.44 3.47
CA GLU A 68 -1.13 12.03 2.36
C GLU A 68 0.38 12.08 2.65
N ASP A 69 0.78 12.49 3.86
CA ASP A 69 2.19 12.57 4.24
C ASP A 69 2.84 11.17 4.30
N ASP A 70 2.10 10.18 4.79
CA ASP A 70 2.55 8.78 4.82
C ASP A 70 2.73 8.20 3.41
N LEU A 71 1.75 8.42 2.53
CA LEU A 71 1.81 7.97 1.13
C LEU A 71 2.98 8.63 0.40
N ASN A 72 3.17 9.94 0.60
CA ASN A 72 4.29 10.66 0.04
C ASN A 72 5.64 10.11 0.55
N ASN A 73 5.77 9.85 1.86
CA ASN A 73 6.99 9.28 2.42
C ASN A 73 7.27 7.85 1.91
N ALA A 74 6.25 7.03 1.71
CA ALA A 74 6.40 5.71 1.09
C ALA A 74 6.93 5.83 -0.34
N GLY A 75 6.37 6.76 -1.13
CA GLY A 75 6.86 7.09 -2.47
C GLY A 75 8.31 7.59 -2.46
N TRP A 76 8.65 8.50 -1.55
CA TRP A 76 10.01 9.02 -1.39
C TRP A 76 11.00 7.92 -1.03
N TYR A 77 10.65 7.02 -0.10
CA TYR A 77 11.51 5.89 0.24
C TYR A 77 11.80 5.01 -0.99
N LEU A 78 10.76 4.65 -1.75
CA LEU A 78 10.91 3.79 -2.93
C LEU A 78 11.74 4.48 -4.03
N GLN A 79 11.48 5.76 -4.31
CA GLN A 79 12.21 6.49 -5.36
C GLN A 79 13.71 6.58 -5.03
N GLN A 80 14.05 6.83 -3.76
CA GLN A 80 15.44 6.92 -3.31
C GLN A 80 16.12 5.55 -3.37
N LYS A 81 15.44 4.51 -2.89
CA LYS A 81 15.99 3.14 -2.87
C LYS A 81 16.29 2.62 -4.27
N TYR A 82 15.43 2.90 -5.23
CA TYR A 82 15.55 2.40 -6.59
C TYR A 82 16.18 3.40 -7.58
N GLY A 83 16.62 4.57 -7.10
CA GLY A 83 17.22 5.60 -7.95
C GLY A 83 16.28 6.11 -9.05
N MET A 84 14.99 6.15 -8.75
CA MET A 84 13.97 6.65 -9.67
C MET A 84 13.80 8.15 -9.48
N ASP A 85 13.70 8.89 -10.58
CA ASP A 85 13.23 10.27 -10.55
C ASP A 85 11.74 10.29 -10.16
N GLY A 86 11.36 11.19 -9.26
CA GLY A 86 10.01 11.23 -8.70
C GLY A 86 9.66 12.57 -8.09
N LEU A 87 8.37 12.77 -7.82
CA LEU A 87 7.82 13.99 -7.24
C LEU A 87 7.67 13.91 -5.72
N PHE A 88 8.04 12.78 -5.09
CA PHE A 88 7.89 12.63 -3.66
C PHE A 88 9.06 13.29 -2.93
N GLU A 89 8.77 13.83 -1.76
CA GLU A 89 9.75 14.51 -0.91
C GLU A 89 9.77 13.87 0.47
N TYR A 90 10.84 14.09 1.23
CA TYR A 90 10.78 13.71 2.64
C TYR A 90 9.84 14.66 3.39
N ARG A 91 8.80 14.12 4.02
CA ARG A 91 7.91 14.84 4.93
C ARG A 91 8.11 14.31 6.34
N ALA A 92 8.34 15.20 7.31
CA ALA A 92 8.51 14.78 8.69
C ALA A 92 7.25 13.99 9.14
N PRO A 93 7.40 12.79 9.72
CA PRO A 93 6.27 12.05 10.26
C PRO A 93 5.49 12.92 11.24
N ARG A 94 4.16 12.83 11.21
CA ARG A 94 3.28 13.54 12.16
C ARG A 94 3.43 12.94 13.56
N GLY A 95 4.52 13.29 14.23
CA GLY A 95 4.80 13.05 15.64
C GLY A 95 5.27 14.36 16.27
N THR A 96 4.94 14.57 17.54
CA THR A 96 5.42 15.74 18.29
C THR A 96 6.94 15.71 18.33
N MET A 97 7.57 16.71 17.72
CA MET A 97 9.01 16.91 17.86
C MET A 97 9.29 17.39 19.29
N ILE A 98 9.61 16.46 20.19
CA ILE A 98 10.20 16.81 21.48
C ILE A 98 11.69 17.03 21.25
N GLN A 99 12.09 18.29 21.06
CA GLN A 99 13.49 18.65 21.18
C GLN A 99 13.83 18.75 22.66
N VAL A 100 14.48 17.71 23.19
CA VAL A 100 15.12 17.80 24.50
C VAL A 100 16.43 18.58 24.29
N ARG A 101 16.55 19.72 24.97
CA ARG A 101 17.81 20.45 25.10
C ARG A 101 18.57 19.94 26.31
#